data_AF-A0A2N2HYI7-F1
#
_entry.id   AF-A0A2N2HYI7-F1
#
_cell.length_a   1.000
_cell.length_b   1.000
_cell.length_c   1.000
_cell.angle_alpha   90.00
_cell.angle_beta   90.00
_cell.angle_gamma   90.00
#
_symmetry.space_group_name_H-M   'P 1'
#
loop_
_entity.id
_entity.type
_entity.pdbx_description
1 polymer ?
#
loop_
_entity_poly.entity_id
_entity_poly.type
_entity_poly.pdbx_seq_one_letter_code
_entity_poly.pdbx_strand_id
1 'polypeptide(L)'
;MKMIVSHHNYAGMPNAKAADGRINWQVSSGKTTSFYKDYLARKAWWVQKADQLRLPGRNDENDRFTLAARIIHPTGYRVCRLCGESFNVGYFYINHTFAHRLNKDFPALDITKGQSIDDFLLQLEKIMSDVSIMEYFCSLFPERRKFFKKYGMTKEAFEKSSYIRSYMLSPGFMGNPPDRLDGFHDYHNTCRKKNDPGRFDDNMRGYNHDRRSFEWWAEGNWALADALYNKAGLGTCSFPGCGKILEKVSPDHVGPLACGFKQLPLFVPTCQNHNSAKNRRFSIRDVYKLLEYENLTQQSVASWQVRAHWDCYKTIVSDDNQTKALSNSLRSLQDMYLRTLWEVRKTGQVRFLITLLKPEYALEEFEFTALDPGNLTFANVKTQKKITKLRKSLAARIVRIAFEALAEYASKPIERRNMVRSDFQENERIIREAVKQIAGNTCHEDQAWRNAMRESLTPEQKEKNIALLLVSHKVPQNEKDITAKQILQTVFDTIGKSAAVDFSRYELIPDEI
;
A
#
# COMPACT_ATOMS: atom_id res chain seq x y z
N MET A 1 15.33 -25.01 14.85
CA MET A 1 14.60 -23.91 15.53
C MET A 1 15.18 -23.54 16.90
N LYS A 2 15.35 -24.44 17.87
CA LYS A 2 16.02 -24.13 19.17
C LYS A 2 17.40 -23.47 19.01
N MET A 3 18.17 -23.92 18.02
CA MET A 3 19.49 -23.39 17.68
C MET A 3 19.51 -21.87 17.41
N ILE A 4 18.46 -21.31 16.78
CA ILE A 4 18.42 -19.86 16.45
C ILE A 4 18.44 -19.03 17.72
N VAL A 5 17.60 -19.39 18.68
CA VAL A 5 17.46 -18.66 19.95
C VAL A 5 18.69 -18.80 20.85
N SER A 6 19.38 -19.93 20.78
CA SER A 6 20.62 -20.16 21.54
C SER A 6 21.87 -19.61 20.85
N HIS A 7 21.76 -19.13 19.61
CA HIS A 7 22.91 -18.63 18.87
C HIS A 7 23.35 -17.25 19.40
N HIS A 8 24.66 -17.02 19.49
CA HIS A 8 25.22 -15.77 20.03
C HIS A 8 24.72 -14.52 19.28
N ASN A 9 24.39 -14.64 18.00
CA ASN A 9 23.77 -13.57 17.22
C ASN A 9 22.46 -13.02 17.80
N TYR A 10 21.71 -13.84 18.54
CA TYR A 10 20.45 -13.49 19.20
C TYR A 10 20.61 -13.30 20.72
N ALA A 11 21.85 -13.19 21.21
CA ALA A 11 22.11 -12.92 22.62
C ALA A 11 21.41 -11.62 23.07
N GLY A 12 20.78 -11.69 24.24
CA GLY A 12 20.01 -10.57 24.80
C GLY A 12 18.68 -10.29 24.11
N MET A 13 18.21 -11.13 23.17
CA MET A 13 16.91 -10.94 22.52
C MET A 13 15.77 -10.94 23.55
N PRO A 14 15.02 -9.84 23.69
CA PRO A 14 13.95 -9.74 24.69
C PRO A 14 12.83 -10.74 24.45
N ASN A 15 12.34 -11.32 25.56
CA ASN A 15 11.29 -12.33 25.58
C ASN A 15 11.55 -13.46 24.56
N ALA A 16 12.78 -13.95 24.45
CA ALA A 16 13.09 -15.04 23.52
C ALA A 16 12.59 -16.41 24.03
N LYS A 17 12.59 -16.60 25.36
CA LYS A 17 12.06 -17.78 26.04
C LYS A 17 11.09 -17.35 27.15
N ALA A 18 9.98 -18.05 27.29
CA ALA A 18 9.08 -17.94 28.42
C ALA A 18 9.67 -18.62 29.67
N ALA A 19 9.05 -18.39 30.83
CA ALA A 19 9.46 -18.97 32.11
C ALA A 19 9.45 -20.52 32.11
N ASP A 20 8.60 -21.13 31.30
CA ASP A 20 8.50 -22.59 31.12
C ASP A 20 9.49 -23.16 30.08
N GLY A 21 10.40 -22.32 29.57
CA GLY A 21 11.40 -22.70 28.57
C GLY A 21 10.90 -22.77 27.13
N ARG A 22 9.61 -22.49 26.86
CA ARG A 22 9.09 -22.40 25.49
C ARG A 22 9.67 -21.18 24.78
N ILE A 23 9.91 -21.32 23.48
CA ILE A 23 10.39 -20.21 22.65
C ILE A 23 9.22 -19.34 22.24
N ASN A 24 9.33 -18.05 22.52
CA ASN A 24 8.36 -17.06 22.08
C ASN A 24 8.75 -16.56 20.70
N TRP A 25 8.25 -17.20 19.65
CA TRP A 25 8.58 -16.83 18.27
C TRP A 25 7.97 -15.50 17.84
N GLN A 26 6.88 -15.07 18.49
CA GLN A 26 6.10 -13.91 18.10
C GLN A 26 5.82 -12.99 19.29
N VAL A 27 5.84 -11.70 19.01
CA VAL A 27 5.28 -10.62 19.85
C VAL A 27 4.28 -9.81 19.02
N SER A 28 3.43 -9.01 19.67
CA SER A 28 2.37 -8.26 19.01
C SER A 28 2.58 -6.75 19.15
N SER A 29 2.44 -6.03 18.03
CA SER A 29 2.42 -4.57 18.00
C SER A 29 1.12 -3.95 18.54
N GLY A 30 0.13 -4.75 18.91
CA GLY A 30 -1.13 -4.27 19.48
C GLY A 30 -0.96 -3.71 20.88
N LYS A 31 -1.13 -2.39 21.06
CA LYS A 31 -0.90 -1.67 22.33
C LYS A 31 -1.67 -2.20 23.54
N THR A 32 -2.82 -2.85 23.30
CA THR A 32 -3.68 -3.42 24.33
C THR A 32 -3.30 -4.86 24.70
N THR A 33 -2.30 -5.45 24.04
CA THR A 33 -1.86 -6.81 24.32
C THR A 33 -0.77 -6.82 25.39
N SER A 34 -0.78 -7.83 26.26
CA SER A 34 0.27 -8.04 27.26
C SER A 34 1.67 -8.23 26.63
N PHE A 35 1.73 -8.61 25.34
CA PHE A 35 2.95 -8.78 24.55
C PHE A 35 3.50 -7.47 23.95
N TYR A 36 2.79 -6.34 24.09
CA TYR A 36 3.23 -5.06 23.51
C TYR A 36 4.54 -4.55 24.11
N LYS A 37 4.74 -4.75 25.42
CA LYS A 37 6.00 -4.42 26.09
C LYS A 37 7.19 -5.17 25.48
N ASP A 38 6.99 -6.44 25.14
CA ASP A 38 8.03 -7.27 24.53
C ASP A 38 8.27 -6.88 23.07
N TYR A 39 7.23 -6.44 22.37
CA TYR A 39 7.35 -5.84 21.05
C TYR A 39 8.24 -4.59 21.07
N LEU A 40 8.03 -3.68 22.02
CA LEU A 40 8.88 -2.48 22.18
C LEU A 40 10.32 -2.85 22.53
N ALA A 41 10.52 -3.79 23.47
CA ALA A 41 11.85 -4.26 23.83
C ALA A 41 12.59 -4.90 22.65
N ARG A 42 11.91 -5.75 21.86
CA ARG A 42 12.48 -6.32 20.63
C ARG A 42 12.77 -5.26 19.58
N LYS A 43 11.91 -4.25 19.44
CA LYS A 43 12.17 -3.13 18.54
C LYS A 43 13.49 -2.44 18.91
N ALA A 44 13.67 -2.11 20.18
CA ALA A 44 14.92 -1.51 20.67
C ALA A 44 16.13 -2.42 20.42
N TRP A 45 16.01 -3.73 20.67
CA TRP A 45 17.06 -4.70 20.36
C TRP A 45 17.41 -4.71 18.87
N TRP A 46 16.42 -4.68 17.97
CA TRP A 46 16.64 -4.64 16.52
C TRP A 46 17.29 -3.33 16.05
N VAL A 47 16.97 -2.20 16.69
CA VAL A 47 17.68 -0.92 16.46
C VAL A 47 19.15 -1.08 16.80
N GLN A 48 19.46 -1.50 18.03
CA GLN A 48 20.84 -1.70 18.48
C GLN A 48 21.58 -2.69 17.60
N LYS A 49 20.93 -3.79 17.19
CA LYS A 49 21.54 -4.79 16.30
C LYS A 49 21.85 -4.22 14.92
N ALA A 50 20.95 -3.42 14.35
CA ALA A 50 21.18 -2.77 13.07
C ALA A 50 22.31 -1.71 13.17
N ASP A 51 22.40 -1.00 14.29
CA ASP A 51 23.47 -0.02 14.56
C ASP A 51 24.83 -0.71 14.73
N GLN A 52 24.90 -1.84 15.44
CA GLN A 52 26.10 -2.68 15.57
C GLN A 52 26.62 -3.15 14.20
N LEU A 53 25.70 -3.48 13.29
CA LEU A 53 26.00 -3.86 11.91
C LEU A 53 26.27 -2.66 11.00
N ARG A 54 26.22 -1.43 11.52
CA ARG A 54 26.42 -0.17 10.79
C ARG A 54 25.50 -0.03 9.58
N LEU A 55 24.26 -0.50 9.70
CA LEU A 55 23.28 -0.41 8.61
C LEU A 55 22.76 1.04 8.51
N PRO A 56 22.59 1.60 7.30
CA PRO A 56 22.13 2.98 7.14
C PRO A 56 20.69 3.19 7.61
N GLY A 57 20.37 4.42 8.03
CA GLY A 57 19.05 4.83 8.55
C GLY A 57 18.97 4.84 10.07
N ARG A 58 17.86 5.34 10.61
CA ARG A 58 17.52 5.32 12.04
C ARG A 58 16.29 4.46 12.29
N ASN A 59 16.14 3.94 13.51
CA ASN A 59 14.97 3.12 13.87
C ASN A 59 14.68 1.99 12.87
N ASP A 60 13.43 1.88 12.38
CA ASP A 60 12.97 0.87 11.42
C ASP A 60 13.00 1.36 9.96
N GLU A 61 13.76 2.42 9.67
CA GLU A 61 13.92 2.95 8.32
C GLU A 61 14.65 1.97 7.38
N ASN A 62 14.43 2.13 6.07
CA ASN A 62 15.20 1.49 5.01
C ASN A 62 15.30 -0.05 5.09
N ASP A 63 14.26 -0.71 5.62
CA ASP A 63 14.22 -2.17 5.83
C ASP A 63 15.40 -2.70 6.69
N ARG A 64 16.08 -1.84 7.47
CA ARG A 64 17.35 -2.19 8.12
C ARG A 64 17.24 -3.34 9.11
N PHE A 65 16.08 -3.53 9.75
CA PHE A 65 15.84 -4.70 10.60
C PHE A 65 15.77 -5.99 9.81
N THR A 66 15.11 -5.99 8.65
CA THR A 66 15.04 -7.19 7.81
C THR A 66 16.41 -7.52 7.22
N LEU A 67 17.19 -6.49 6.87
CA LEU A 67 18.57 -6.64 6.44
C LEU A 67 19.44 -7.24 7.56
N ALA A 68 19.34 -6.69 8.77
CA ALA A 68 20.01 -7.24 9.96
C ALA A 68 19.64 -8.71 10.16
N ALA A 69 18.35 -9.05 10.13
CA ALA A 69 17.87 -10.42 10.29
C ALA A 69 18.50 -11.38 9.27
N ARG A 70 18.67 -10.99 8.01
CA ARG A 70 19.35 -11.81 6.99
C ARG A 70 20.84 -11.98 7.27
N ILE A 71 21.52 -10.94 7.73
CA ILE A 71 22.95 -10.98 8.04
C ILE A 71 23.24 -11.89 9.24
N ILE A 72 22.39 -11.84 10.27
CA ILE A 72 22.65 -12.53 11.54
C ILE A 72 21.99 -13.92 11.62
N HIS A 73 21.17 -14.30 10.64
CA HIS A 73 20.49 -15.59 10.67
C HIS A 73 21.53 -16.72 10.68
N PRO A 74 21.55 -17.65 11.65
CA PRO A 74 22.73 -18.48 11.91
C PRO A 74 23.08 -19.42 10.76
N THR A 75 22.06 -19.87 10.03
CA THR A 75 22.21 -20.78 8.88
C THR A 75 21.95 -20.09 7.55
N GLY A 76 21.37 -18.89 7.53
CA GLY A 76 20.74 -18.34 6.32
C GLY A 76 19.51 -19.09 5.78
N TYR A 77 19.04 -20.16 6.44
CA TYR A 77 17.91 -21.00 6.01
C TYR A 77 16.85 -21.16 7.10
N ARG A 78 15.57 -21.06 6.73
CA ARG A 78 14.43 -21.25 7.63
C ARG A 78 13.45 -22.28 7.06
N VAL A 79 12.89 -23.08 7.96
CA VAL A 79 11.83 -24.06 7.65
C VAL A 79 10.48 -23.35 7.56
N CYS A 80 9.74 -23.58 6.48
CA CYS A 80 8.37 -23.13 6.32
C CYS A 80 7.44 -23.92 7.26
N ARG A 81 6.59 -23.22 8.01
CA ARG A 81 5.62 -23.88 8.91
C ARG A 81 4.49 -24.63 8.19
N LEU A 82 4.23 -24.36 6.90
CA LEU A 82 3.16 -25.01 6.14
C LEU A 82 3.64 -26.27 5.41
N CYS A 83 4.71 -26.17 4.61
CA CYS A 83 5.20 -27.30 3.81
C CYS A 83 6.36 -28.06 4.47
N GLY A 84 6.98 -27.53 5.54
CA GLY A 84 8.12 -28.18 6.20
C GLY A 84 9.45 -28.06 5.46
N GLU A 85 9.47 -27.52 4.24
CA GLU A 85 10.67 -27.32 3.45
C GLU A 85 11.53 -26.15 3.95
N SER A 86 12.85 -26.25 3.75
CA SER A 86 13.82 -25.25 4.16
C SER A 86 14.16 -24.31 3.01
N PHE A 87 14.04 -23.00 3.23
CA PHE A 87 14.34 -21.98 2.23
C PHE A 87 15.37 -20.99 2.75
N ASN A 88 16.30 -20.58 1.88
CA ASN A 88 17.17 -19.43 2.13
C ASN A 88 16.33 -18.18 2.44
N VAL A 89 16.65 -17.47 3.53
CA VAL A 89 15.88 -16.30 3.98
C VAL A 89 16.18 -15.03 3.18
N GLY A 90 17.29 -15.03 2.44
CA GLY A 90 17.76 -13.94 1.60
C GLY A 90 17.45 -14.12 0.11
N TYR A 91 17.92 -13.16 -0.69
CA TYR A 91 17.70 -13.03 -2.13
C TYR A 91 18.44 -14.12 -2.90
N PHE A 92 17.71 -15.21 -3.17
CA PHE A 92 18.25 -16.49 -3.64
C PHE A 92 17.39 -17.16 -4.72
N TYR A 93 16.13 -16.75 -4.89
CA TYR A 93 15.19 -17.39 -5.83
C TYR A 93 14.89 -16.48 -7.02
N ILE A 94 14.92 -17.01 -8.23
CA ILE A 94 14.64 -16.29 -9.47
C ILE A 94 13.24 -15.69 -9.43
N ASN A 95 13.12 -14.38 -9.69
CA ASN A 95 11.81 -13.72 -9.75
C ASN A 95 11.22 -13.76 -11.17
N HIS A 96 9.99 -13.27 -11.34
CA HIS A 96 9.29 -13.31 -12.63
C HIS A 96 10.03 -12.58 -13.76
N THR A 97 10.50 -11.36 -13.48
CA THR A 97 11.19 -10.53 -14.49
C THR A 97 12.50 -11.17 -14.89
N PHE A 98 13.25 -11.73 -13.94
CA PHE A 98 14.51 -12.38 -14.22
C PHE A 98 14.32 -13.70 -14.95
N ALA A 99 13.33 -14.52 -14.57
CA ALA A 99 12.98 -15.73 -15.31
C ALA A 99 12.69 -15.41 -16.79
N HIS A 100 11.88 -14.37 -17.07
CA HIS A 100 11.61 -13.97 -18.46
C HIS A 100 12.88 -13.56 -19.21
N ARG A 101 13.77 -12.79 -18.56
CA ARG A 101 15.06 -12.43 -19.15
C ARG A 101 15.92 -13.66 -19.42
N LEU A 102 16.06 -14.54 -18.44
CA LEU A 102 16.91 -15.73 -18.55
C LEU A 102 16.41 -16.70 -19.62
N ASN A 103 15.09 -16.90 -19.76
CA ASN A 103 14.54 -17.72 -20.86
C ASN A 103 14.81 -17.11 -22.24
N LYS A 104 14.95 -15.78 -22.33
CA LYS A 104 15.34 -15.10 -23.58
C LYS A 104 16.84 -15.27 -23.83
N ASP A 105 17.66 -15.08 -22.81
CA ASP A 105 19.12 -15.17 -22.90
C ASP A 105 19.57 -16.64 -23.12
N PHE A 106 18.81 -17.61 -22.60
CA PHE A 106 19.08 -19.05 -22.68
C PHE A 106 17.83 -19.85 -23.08
N PRO A 107 17.39 -19.80 -24.36
CA PRO A 107 16.15 -20.46 -24.81
C PRO A 107 16.12 -21.98 -24.67
N ALA A 108 17.28 -22.62 -24.50
CA ALA A 108 17.40 -24.07 -24.32
C ALA A 108 17.12 -24.54 -22.88
N LEU A 109 16.96 -23.62 -21.93
CA LEU A 109 16.70 -23.92 -20.53
C LEU A 109 15.26 -23.59 -20.16
N ASP A 110 14.64 -24.41 -19.31
CA ASP A 110 13.31 -24.14 -18.75
C ASP A 110 13.46 -23.49 -17.38
N ILE A 111 13.39 -22.16 -17.36
CA ILE A 111 13.69 -21.36 -16.17
C ILE A 111 12.40 -20.81 -15.59
N THR A 112 12.10 -21.17 -14.35
CA THR A 112 10.81 -20.83 -13.74
C THR A 112 10.96 -19.85 -12.58
N LYS A 113 9.91 -19.06 -12.36
CA LYS A 113 9.82 -18.18 -11.18
C LYS A 113 9.82 -19.04 -9.91
N GLY A 114 10.67 -18.68 -8.96
CA GLY A 114 10.80 -19.35 -7.66
C GLY A 114 11.85 -20.46 -7.66
N GLN A 115 12.40 -20.81 -8.82
CA GLN A 115 13.58 -21.66 -8.93
C GLN A 115 14.74 -21.04 -8.13
N SER A 116 15.50 -21.88 -7.43
CA SER A 116 16.68 -21.43 -6.71
C SER A 116 17.80 -21.05 -7.69
N ILE A 117 18.67 -20.13 -7.28
CA ILE A 117 19.76 -19.70 -8.16
C ILE A 117 20.81 -20.79 -8.38
N ASP A 118 21.03 -21.67 -7.39
CA ASP A 118 21.92 -22.81 -7.52
C ASP A 118 21.38 -23.88 -8.48
N ASP A 119 20.06 -24.17 -8.46
CA ASP A 119 19.49 -25.07 -9.47
C ASP A 119 19.67 -24.53 -10.88
N PHE A 120 19.60 -23.21 -11.06
CA PHE A 120 19.86 -22.58 -12.36
C PHE A 120 21.34 -22.63 -12.76
N LEU A 121 22.27 -22.41 -11.83
CA LEU A 121 23.70 -22.52 -12.10
C LEU A 121 24.06 -23.93 -12.60
N LEU A 122 23.53 -24.98 -11.98
CA LEU A 122 23.71 -26.37 -12.41
C LEU A 122 23.18 -26.64 -13.83
N GLN A 123 22.18 -25.90 -14.29
CA GLN A 123 21.70 -25.98 -15.67
C GLN A 123 22.62 -25.24 -16.64
N LEU A 124 23.11 -24.05 -16.24
CA LEU A 124 24.03 -23.25 -17.06
C LEU A 124 25.38 -23.93 -17.27
N GLU A 125 25.93 -24.59 -16.25
CA GLU A 125 27.20 -25.32 -16.31
C GLU A 125 27.22 -26.39 -17.41
N LYS A 126 26.04 -26.87 -17.85
CA LYS A 126 25.90 -27.84 -18.94
C LYS A 126 26.06 -27.23 -20.33
N ILE A 127 25.89 -25.91 -20.45
CA ILE A 127 25.83 -25.22 -21.75
C ILE A 127 26.82 -24.05 -21.85
N MET A 128 27.50 -23.70 -20.75
CA MET A 128 28.37 -22.53 -20.69
C MET A 128 29.57 -22.79 -19.77
N SER A 129 30.74 -22.27 -20.16
CA SER A 129 31.97 -22.39 -19.35
C SER A 129 31.91 -21.54 -18.09
N ASP A 130 32.67 -21.93 -17.06
CA ASP A 130 32.77 -21.20 -15.78
C ASP A 130 33.16 -19.73 -15.96
N VAL A 131 34.07 -19.44 -16.90
CA VAL A 131 34.52 -18.07 -17.21
C VAL A 131 33.36 -17.23 -17.72
N SER A 132 32.59 -17.77 -18.68
CA SER A 132 31.42 -17.08 -19.25
C SER A 132 30.29 -16.93 -18.22
N ILE A 133 30.08 -17.91 -17.35
CA ILE A 133 29.13 -17.80 -16.21
C ILE A 133 29.57 -16.66 -15.29
N MET A 134 30.84 -16.60 -14.93
CA MET A 134 31.34 -15.56 -14.04
C MET A 134 31.18 -14.16 -14.65
N GLU A 135 31.50 -13.98 -15.93
CA GLU A 135 31.32 -12.71 -16.64
C GLU A 135 29.85 -12.28 -16.69
N TYR A 136 28.96 -13.20 -17.08
CA TYR A 136 27.52 -12.96 -17.15
C TYR A 136 26.98 -12.51 -15.80
N PHE A 137 27.24 -13.25 -14.72
CA PHE A 137 26.73 -12.91 -13.40
C PHE A 137 27.41 -11.69 -12.76
N CYS A 138 28.68 -11.43 -13.05
CA CYS A 138 29.33 -10.18 -12.61
C CYS A 138 28.73 -8.94 -13.27
N SER A 139 28.16 -9.07 -14.48
CA SER A 139 27.44 -7.99 -15.15
C SER A 139 26.06 -7.75 -14.51
N LEU A 140 25.37 -8.83 -14.14
CA LEU A 140 24.04 -8.76 -13.56
C LEU A 140 24.04 -8.33 -12.09
N PHE A 141 25.00 -8.83 -11.31
CA PHE A 141 25.10 -8.59 -9.87
C PHE A 141 26.45 -7.94 -9.53
N PRO A 142 26.73 -6.72 -10.03
CA PRO A 142 27.99 -6.04 -9.76
C PRO A 142 28.25 -5.87 -8.25
N GLU A 143 27.20 -5.71 -7.45
CA GLU A 143 27.25 -5.62 -5.99
C GLU A 143 27.71 -6.92 -5.30
N ARG A 144 27.65 -8.06 -6.00
CA ARG A 144 28.07 -9.38 -5.51
C ARG A 144 29.44 -9.82 -6.02
N ARG A 145 30.09 -9.03 -6.88
CA ARG A 145 31.38 -9.37 -7.53
C ARG A 145 32.47 -9.82 -6.55
N LYS A 146 32.57 -9.21 -5.38
CA LYS A 146 33.55 -9.60 -4.35
C LYS A 146 33.33 -11.02 -3.81
N PHE A 147 32.08 -11.48 -3.77
CA PHE A 147 31.75 -12.84 -3.34
C PHE A 147 32.04 -13.83 -4.46
N PHE A 148 31.69 -13.50 -5.71
CA PHE A 148 32.01 -14.34 -6.86
C PHE A 148 33.51 -14.54 -7.04
N LYS A 149 34.32 -13.48 -6.85
CA LYS A 149 35.78 -13.59 -6.87
C LYS A 149 36.35 -14.47 -5.76
N LYS A 150 35.69 -14.50 -4.59
CA LYS A 150 36.19 -15.23 -3.42
C LYS A 150 35.76 -16.69 -3.41
N TYR A 151 34.51 -16.98 -3.78
CA TYR A 151 33.88 -18.29 -3.64
C TYR A 151 33.55 -18.94 -4.99
N GLY A 152 33.94 -18.32 -6.11
CA GLY A 152 33.53 -18.74 -7.45
C GLY A 152 32.04 -18.46 -7.72
N MET A 153 31.54 -19.00 -8.84
CA MET A 153 30.12 -18.96 -9.21
C MET A 153 29.34 -20.10 -8.56
N THR A 154 29.45 -20.20 -7.23
CA THR A 154 28.91 -21.32 -6.46
C THR A 154 27.67 -20.94 -5.66
N LYS A 155 26.93 -21.95 -5.20
CA LYS A 155 25.87 -21.81 -4.21
C LYS A 155 26.31 -20.96 -3.01
N GLU A 156 27.50 -21.24 -2.48
CA GLU A 156 28.05 -20.53 -1.32
C GLU A 156 28.19 -19.02 -1.61
N ALA A 157 28.65 -18.63 -2.80
CA ALA A 157 28.76 -17.22 -3.16
C ALA A 157 27.41 -16.49 -3.04
N PHE A 158 26.32 -17.14 -3.48
CA PHE A 158 24.97 -16.60 -3.38
C PHE A 158 24.42 -16.64 -1.97
N GLU A 159 24.72 -17.66 -1.17
CA GLU A 159 24.32 -17.75 0.24
C GLU A 159 24.99 -16.65 1.07
N LYS A 160 26.30 -16.46 0.92
CA LYS A 160 27.09 -15.44 1.63
C LYS A 160 26.73 -14.01 1.22
N SER A 161 26.15 -13.82 0.03
CA SER A 161 25.68 -12.53 -0.48
C SER A 161 24.16 -12.37 -0.43
N SER A 162 23.42 -13.34 0.11
CA SER A 162 21.96 -13.41 0.06
C SER A 162 21.25 -12.26 0.78
N TYR A 163 21.93 -11.60 1.73
CA TYR A 163 21.40 -10.43 2.42
C TYR A 163 21.33 -9.20 1.50
N ILE A 164 22.11 -9.16 0.42
CA ILE A 164 22.16 -8.04 -0.53
C ILE A 164 20.91 -8.08 -1.41
N ARG A 165 20.14 -6.99 -1.33
CA ARG A 165 18.90 -6.82 -2.10
C ARG A 165 19.16 -6.91 -3.59
N SER A 166 18.33 -7.70 -4.26
CA SER A 166 18.32 -7.86 -5.70
C SER A 166 16.95 -7.53 -6.27
N TYR A 167 16.92 -6.96 -7.47
CA TYR A 167 15.70 -6.80 -8.29
C TYR A 167 15.47 -7.98 -9.23
N MET A 168 16.39 -8.95 -9.27
CA MET A 168 16.34 -10.14 -10.12
C MET A 168 16.08 -11.42 -9.31
N LEU A 169 16.60 -11.44 -8.08
CA LEU A 169 16.30 -12.50 -7.11
C LEU A 169 15.25 -12.02 -6.12
N SER A 170 14.57 -12.97 -5.50
CA SER A 170 13.56 -12.78 -4.47
C SER A 170 13.99 -13.52 -3.20
N PRO A 171 13.59 -13.03 -2.01
CA PRO A 171 13.88 -13.75 -0.78
C PRO A 171 12.99 -14.99 -0.64
N GLY A 172 13.42 -15.98 0.14
CA GLY A 172 12.54 -17.10 0.48
C GLY A 172 11.41 -16.69 1.44
N PHE A 173 11.71 -15.79 2.39
CA PHE A 173 10.76 -15.31 3.38
C PHE A 173 10.60 -13.78 3.35
N MET A 174 9.40 -13.31 3.67
CA MET A 174 9.17 -11.90 3.97
C MET A 174 9.76 -11.56 5.34
N GLY A 175 10.44 -10.41 5.44
CA GLY A 175 10.86 -9.85 6.71
C GLY A 175 9.67 -9.42 7.55
N ASN A 176 9.67 -9.76 8.83
CA ASN A 176 8.68 -9.33 9.81
C ASN A 176 9.28 -9.01 11.21
N PRO A 177 10.39 -8.27 11.30
CA PRO A 177 10.84 -7.73 12.58
C PRO A 177 10.04 -6.46 12.95
N PRO A 178 9.82 -6.18 14.25
CA PRO A 178 10.28 -6.94 15.42
C PRO A 178 9.29 -8.03 15.86
N ASP A 179 8.13 -8.15 15.20
CA ASP A 179 7.05 -9.08 15.53
C ASP A 179 7.53 -10.53 15.59
N ARG A 180 8.52 -10.91 14.76
CA ARG A 180 9.09 -12.26 14.71
C ARG A 180 10.51 -12.27 15.25
N LEU A 181 10.79 -13.25 16.12
CA LEU A 181 12.07 -13.37 16.85
C LEU A 181 13.27 -13.41 15.90
N ASP A 182 13.20 -14.23 14.87
CA ASP A 182 14.26 -14.39 13.87
C ASP A 182 14.14 -13.38 12.70
N GLY A 183 13.14 -12.50 12.75
CA GLY A 183 12.90 -11.45 11.78
C GLY A 183 12.16 -11.87 10.51
N PHE A 184 11.64 -13.09 10.41
CA PHE A 184 10.94 -13.56 9.19
C PHE A 184 9.51 -14.04 9.46
N HIS A 185 8.66 -13.99 8.44
CA HIS A 185 7.32 -14.56 8.47
C HIS A 185 7.37 -16.09 8.63
N ASP A 186 6.29 -16.70 9.12
CA ASP A 186 6.24 -18.14 9.41
C ASP A 186 6.20 -19.05 8.18
N TYR A 187 5.96 -18.47 7.01
CA TYR A 187 5.75 -19.17 5.75
C TYR A 187 6.60 -18.54 4.66
N HIS A 188 7.20 -19.38 3.81
CA HIS A 188 7.93 -18.88 2.64
C HIS A 188 6.97 -18.30 1.60
N ASN A 189 7.50 -17.51 0.67
CA ASN A 189 6.72 -16.67 -0.22
C ASN A 189 5.73 -17.45 -1.11
N THR A 190 6.06 -18.66 -1.54
CA THR A 190 5.18 -19.48 -2.40
C THR A 190 3.98 -20.02 -1.63
N CYS A 191 4.20 -20.61 -0.45
CA CYS A 191 3.10 -21.06 0.42
C CYS A 191 2.22 -19.90 0.88
N ARG A 192 2.81 -18.74 1.18
CA ARG A 192 2.06 -17.57 1.61
C ARG A 192 1.02 -17.15 0.57
N LYS A 193 1.39 -17.11 -0.70
CA LYS A 193 0.50 -16.66 -1.78
C LYS A 193 -0.81 -17.46 -1.88
N LYS A 194 -0.77 -18.75 -1.54
CA LYS A 194 -1.94 -19.64 -1.56
C LYS A 194 -2.81 -19.54 -0.30
N ASN A 195 -2.27 -19.02 0.80
CA ASN A 195 -2.87 -19.13 2.14
C ASN A 195 -3.09 -17.77 2.84
N ASP A 196 -2.73 -16.65 2.20
CA ASP A 196 -2.93 -15.28 2.70
C ASP A 196 -4.11 -14.64 1.93
N PRO A 197 -5.36 -14.69 2.46
CA PRO A 197 -6.53 -14.15 1.80
C PRO A 197 -6.39 -12.63 1.66
N GLY A 198 -6.20 -12.16 0.42
CA GLY A 198 -6.02 -10.75 0.11
C GLY A 198 -4.95 -10.47 -0.96
N ARG A 199 -4.12 -11.47 -1.32
CA ARG A 199 -3.05 -11.35 -2.33
C ARG A 199 -3.15 -12.33 -3.50
N PHE A 200 -4.36 -12.73 -3.87
CA PHE A 200 -4.57 -13.51 -5.09
C PHE A 200 -4.10 -12.73 -6.33
N ASP A 201 -3.45 -13.41 -7.29
CA ASP A 201 -2.93 -12.76 -8.51
C ASP A 201 -4.03 -12.08 -9.32
N ASP A 202 -5.26 -12.62 -9.31
CA ASP A 202 -6.40 -12.02 -10.00
C ASP A 202 -6.81 -10.69 -9.37
N ASN A 203 -6.62 -10.52 -8.06
CA ASN A 203 -6.77 -9.23 -7.36
C ASN A 203 -5.60 -8.26 -7.64
N MET A 204 -4.46 -8.78 -8.11
CA MET A 204 -3.25 -8.01 -8.41
C MET A 204 -3.16 -7.64 -9.91
N ARG A 205 -3.74 -8.42 -10.84
CA ARG A 205 -3.67 -8.18 -12.30
C ARG A 205 -4.35 -6.88 -12.78
N GLY A 206 -4.95 -6.09 -11.89
CA GLY A 206 -5.52 -4.77 -12.18
C GLY A 206 -4.55 -3.58 -12.10
N TYR A 207 -3.23 -3.80 -12.08
CA TYR A 207 -2.16 -2.83 -11.72
C TYR A 207 -2.01 -1.54 -12.54
N ASN A 208 -2.92 -1.20 -13.45
CA ASN A 208 -2.87 0.09 -14.17
C ASN A 208 -3.67 1.20 -13.49
N HIS A 209 -4.49 0.85 -12.49
CA HIS A 209 -5.35 1.80 -11.78
C HIS A 209 -5.21 1.65 -10.27
N ASP A 210 -5.03 2.76 -9.55
CA ASP A 210 -5.02 2.73 -8.09
C ASP A 210 -6.43 2.51 -7.54
N ARG A 211 -6.78 1.23 -7.35
CA ARG A 211 -8.09 0.81 -6.84
C ARG A 211 -8.46 1.43 -5.50
N ARG A 212 -7.46 1.88 -4.71
CA ARG A 212 -7.68 2.51 -3.41
C ARG A 212 -8.51 3.78 -3.55
N SER A 213 -8.46 4.46 -4.69
CA SER A 213 -9.34 5.62 -4.96
C SER A 213 -10.82 5.25 -4.83
N PHE A 214 -11.21 4.07 -5.33
CA PHE A 214 -12.58 3.57 -5.29
C PHE A 214 -12.92 2.89 -3.95
N GLU A 215 -11.98 2.14 -3.38
CA GLU A 215 -12.17 1.48 -2.07
C GLU A 215 -12.39 2.51 -0.95
N TRP A 216 -11.71 3.66 -1.03
CA TRP A 216 -11.87 4.76 -0.08
C TRP A 216 -12.89 5.81 -0.54
N TRP A 217 -13.58 5.60 -1.67
CA TRP A 217 -14.59 6.55 -2.17
C TRP A 217 -14.06 7.99 -2.22
N ALA A 218 -12.80 8.14 -2.63
CA ALA A 218 -12.08 9.41 -2.64
C ALA A 218 -12.52 10.29 -3.82
N GLU A 219 -12.60 11.60 -3.58
CA GLU A 219 -12.83 12.59 -4.65
C GLU A 219 -11.55 12.76 -5.49
N GLY A 220 -11.66 13.38 -6.66
CA GLY A 220 -10.53 13.64 -7.57
C GLY A 220 -10.61 12.82 -8.85
N ASN A 221 -9.85 13.25 -9.87
CA ASN A 221 -9.81 12.55 -11.16
C ASN A 221 -8.78 11.41 -11.09
N TRP A 222 -9.27 10.24 -10.68
CA TRP A 222 -8.45 9.04 -10.55
C TRP A 222 -7.77 8.64 -11.86
N ALA A 223 -8.44 8.83 -13.01
CA ALA A 223 -7.89 8.46 -14.31
C ALA A 223 -6.74 9.38 -14.72
N LEU A 224 -6.82 10.67 -14.37
CA LEU A 224 -5.74 11.63 -14.57
C LEU A 224 -4.52 11.32 -13.67
N ALA A 225 -4.77 10.97 -12.41
CA ALA A 225 -3.71 10.55 -11.49
C ALA A 225 -3.00 9.28 -11.98
N ASP A 226 -3.76 8.27 -12.43
CA ASP A 226 -3.20 7.05 -13.02
C ASP A 226 -2.43 7.35 -14.32
N ALA A 227 -2.92 8.28 -15.15
CA ALA A 227 -2.23 8.69 -16.37
C ALA A 227 -0.86 9.29 -16.05
N LEU A 228 -0.75 10.17 -15.04
CA LEU A 228 0.53 10.74 -14.59
C LEU A 228 1.43 9.67 -13.96
N TYR A 229 0.87 8.79 -13.13
CA TYR A 229 1.61 7.69 -12.51
C TYR A 229 2.31 6.83 -13.57
N ASN A 230 1.60 6.53 -14.67
CA ASN A 230 2.13 5.73 -15.78
C ASN A 230 3.17 6.46 -16.64
N LYS A 231 3.35 7.78 -16.47
CA LYS A 231 4.36 8.59 -17.15
C LYS A 231 5.70 8.69 -16.41
N ALA A 232 5.82 8.08 -15.24
CA ALA A 232 7.07 8.05 -14.49
C ALA A 232 8.24 7.53 -15.33
N GLY A 233 9.37 8.23 -15.26
CA GLY A 233 10.59 7.94 -16.04
C GLY A 233 11.85 8.26 -15.26
N LEU A 234 12.94 8.55 -15.98
CA LEU A 234 14.26 8.82 -15.41
C LEU A 234 14.18 10.00 -14.44
N GLY A 235 14.64 9.82 -13.21
CA GLY A 235 14.62 10.87 -12.20
C GLY A 235 15.36 10.49 -10.92
N THR A 236 15.25 11.34 -9.91
CA THR A 236 15.96 11.17 -8.64
C THR A 236 14.98 10.95 -7.49
N CYS A 237 15.32 10.03 -6.59
CA CYS A 237 14.53 9.83 -5.38
C CYS A 237 14.54 11.11 -4.52
N SER A 238 13.35 11.68 -4.30
CA SER A 238 13.16 12.91 -3.51
C SER A 238 13.21 12.70 -1.99
N PHE A 239 13.45 11.48 -1.51
CA PHE A 239 13.55 11.19 -0.08
C PHE A 239 14.82 11.83 0.49
N PRO A 240 14.77 12.53 1.64
CA PRO A 240 15.93 13.24 2.17
C PRO A 240 17.11 12.30 2.40
N GLY A 241 18.30 12.68 1.93
CA GLY A 241 19.51 11.87 2.05
C GLY A 241 19.59 10.65 1.12
N CYS A 242 18.60 10.40 0.25
CA CYS A 242 18.68 9.29 -0.71
C CYS A 242 19.48 9.64 -1.95
N GLY A 243 19.04 10.65 -2.72
CA GLY A 243 19.72 11.11 -3.95
C GLY A 243 19.87 10.07 -5.07
N LYS A 244 19.27 8.88 -4.94
CA LYS A 244 19.44 7.79 -5.92
C LYS A 244 18.84 8.18 -7.27
N ILE A 245 19.65 8.13 -8.32
CA ILE A 245 19.23 8.25 -9.71
C ILE A 245 18.59 6.93 -10.15
N LEU A 246 17.43 7.00 -10.80
CA LEU A 246 16.59 5.88 -11.16
C LEU A 246 16.16 5.99 -12.62
N GLU A 247 16.30 4.93 -13.42
CA GLU A 247 15.76 4.87 -14.78
C GLU A 247 14.24 5.08 -14.83
N LYS A 248 13.55 4.70 -13.75
CA LYS A 248 12.13 4.96 -13.52
C LYS A 248 11.87 5.24 -12.05
N VAL A 249 11.42 6.45 -11.74
CA VAL A 249 10.96 6.79 -10.39
C VAL A 249 9.68 6.03 -10.04
N SER A 250 9.49 5.75 -8.76
CA SER A 250 8.26 5.20 -8.20
C SER A 250 7.42 6.36 -7.68
N PRO A 251 6.29 6.72 -8.34
CA PRO A 251 5.39 7.74 -7.82
C PRO A 251 4.82 7.30 -6.48
N ASP A 252 4.82 8.21 -5.51
CA ASP A 252 4.24 7.99 -4.19
C ASP A 252 3.20 9.06 -3.89
N HIS A 253 2.07 8.66 -3.29
CA HIS A 253 1.00 9.59 -2.91
C HIS A 253 1.46 10.51 -1.78
N VAL A 254 1.13 11.79 -1.90
CA VAL A 254 1.42 12.78 -0.84
C VAL A 254 0.39 12.68 0.28
N GLY A 255 -0.89 12.86 -0.05
CA GLY A 255 -2.01 12.68 0.87
C GLY A 255 -2.52 11.24 0.88
N PRO A 256 -2.54 10.53 2.03
CA PRO A 256 -3.06 9.16 2.07
C PRO A 256 -4.57 9.11 1.83
N LEU A 257 -5.02 8.35 0.82
CA LEU A 257 -6.46 8.16 0.52
C LEU A 257 -7.27 7.64 1.70
N ALA A 258 -6.67 6.81 2.55
CA ALA A 258 -7.29 6.31 3.77
C ALA A 258 -7.59 7.40 4.81
N CYS A 259 -7.05 8.61 4.65
CA CYS A 259 -7.35 9.80 5.45
C CYS A 259 -8.33 10.75 4.75
N GLY A 260 -8.94 10.34 3.62
CA GLY A 260 -9.91 11.16 2.88
C GLY A 260 -9.31 12.22 1.95
N PHE A 261 -7.99 12.19 1.68
CA PHE A 261 -7.41 13.02 0.64
C PHE A 261 -7.89 12.61 -0.76
N LYS A 262 -7.92 13.57 -1.69
CA LYS A 262 -8.31 13.34 -3.08
C LYS A 262 -7.27 12.49 -3.82
N GLN A 263 -7.72 11.74 -4.81
CA GLN A 263 -6.85 11.14 -5.83
C GLN A 263 -6.46 12.22 -6.84
N LEU A 264 -5.35 12.89 -6.58
CA LEU A 264 -4.83 14.00 -7.38
C LEU A 264 -3.68 13.53 -8.30
N PRO A 265 -3.42 14.21 -9.42
CA PRO A 265 -2.17 14.07 -10.17
C PRO A 265 -1.01 14.76 -9.44
N LEU A 266 -0.78 14.39 -8.18
CA LEU A 266 0.25 14.92 -7.30
C LEU A 266 0.98 13.75 -6.64
N PHE A 267 2.23 13.54 -7.06
CA PHE A 267 3.07 12.46 -6.57
C PHE A 267 4.46 12.98 -6.23
N VAL A 268 5.16 12.23 -5.40
CA VAL A 268 6.58 12.48 -5.14
C VAL A 268 7.42 11.37 -5.75
N PRO A 269 8.48 11.70 -6.50
CA PRO A 269 9.34 10.70 -7.09
C PRO A 269 10.18 10.04 -6.01
N THR A 270 10.07 8.72 -5.89
CA THR A 270 10.80 7.95 -4.87
C THR A 270 11.47 6.73 -5.50
N CYS A 271 12.47 6.15 -4.82
CA CYS A 271 12.90 4.80 -5.16
C CYS A 271 11.93 3.78 -4.54
N GLN A 272 11.87 2.58 -5.11
CA GLN A 272 10.97 1.53 -4.63
C GLN A 272 11.13 1.24 -3.13
N ASN A 273 12.35 1.32 -2.58
CA ASN A 273 12.63 1.11 -1.16
C ASN A 273 11.93 2.17 -0.29
N HIS A 274 12.09 3.46 -0.60
CA HIS A 274 11.47 4.54 0.17
C HIS A 274 9.94 4.57 0.01
N ASN A 275 9.43 4.28 -1.20
CA ASN A 275 7.98 4.13 -1.43
C ASN A 275 7.39 3.04 -0.54
N SER A 276 8.00 1.84 -0.57
CA SER A 276 7.55 0.70 0.23
C SER A 276 7.67 0.97 1.73
N ALA A 277 8.74 1.65 2.15
CA ALA A 277 8.98 1.98 3.55
C ALA A 277 8.01 3.05 4.08
N LYS A 278 7.63 4.06 3.27
CA LYS A 278 6.69 5.11 3.70
C LYS A 278 5.36 4.50 4.12
N ASN A 279 4.84 3.55 3.34
CA ASN A 279 3.58 2.86 3.62
C ASN A 279 2.45 3.89 3.84
N ARG A 280 1.90 4.00 5.06
CA ARG A 280 0.85 4.96 5.42
C ARG A 280 1.36 6.16 6.20
N ARG A 281 2.67 6.36 6.33
CA ARG A 281 3.24 7.49 7.05
C ARG A 281 2.88 8.79 6.33
N PHE A 282 2.35 9.74 7.09
CA PHE A 282 2.02 11.09 6.67
C PHE A 282 2.88 12.03 7.52
N SER A 283 3.81 12.75 6.89
CA SER A 283 4.77 13.62 7.56
C SER A 283 4.46 15.10 7.32
N ILE A 284 5.09 15.97 8.10
CA ILE A 284 4.93 17.43 7.92
C ILE A 284 5.37 17.88 6.52
N ARG A 285 6.32 17.18 5.91
CA ARG A 285 6.73 17.44 4.52
C ARG A 285 5.62 17.14 3.51
N ASP A 286 4.82 16.10 3.77
CA ASP A 286 3.65 15.80 2.95
C ASP A 286 2.60 16.93 3.10
N VAL A 287 2.37 17.43 4.31
CA VAL A 287 1.49 18.59 4.58
C VAL A 287 1.92 19.81 3.75
N TYR A 288 3.20 20.19 3.79
CA TYR A 288 3.69 21.33 3.01
C TYR A 288 3.49 21.19 1.50
N LYS A 289 3.72 19.99 0.96
CA LYS A 289 3.46 19.71 -0.47
C LYS A 289 1.98 19.80 -0.83
N LEU A 290 1.10 19.38 0.07
CA LEU A 290 -0.33 19.51 -0.12
C LEU A 290 -0.74 20.99 -0.10
N LEU A 291 -0.22 21.78 0.84
CA LEU A 291 -0.49 23.23 0.91
C LEU A 291 0.04 23.98 -0.32
N GLU A 292 1.23 23.62 -0.82
CA GLU A 292 1.77 24.15 -2.07
C GLU A 292 0.80 23.87 -3.24
N TYR A 293 0.29 22.65 -3.33
CA TYR A 293 -0.71 22.30 -4.35
C TYR A 293 -2.02 23.08 -4.19
N GLU A 294 -2.54 23.24 -2.97
CA GLU A 294 -3.74 24.06 -2.72
C GLU A 294 -3.51 25.51 -3.16
N ASN A 295 -2.35 26.10 -2.84
CA ASN A 295 -2.01 27.46 -3.21
C ASN A 295 -1.86 27.64 -4.72
N LEU A 296 -1.24 26.68 -5.42
CA LEU A 296 -1.05 26.75 -6.87
C LEU A 296 -2.36 26.55 -7.64
N THR A 297 -3.20 25.63 -7.19
CA THR A 297 -4.41 25.23 -7.93
C THR A 297 -5.69 25.93 -7.47
N GLN A 298 -5.65 26.58 -6.30
CA GLN A 298 -6.83 27.12 -5.62
C GLN A 298 -7.90 26.04 -5.34
N GLN A 299 -7.50 24.77 -5.29
CA GLN A 299 -8.38 23.64 -5.00
C GLN A 299 -7.93 22.94 -3.73
N SER A 300 -8.87 22.58 -2.86
CA SER A 300 -8.53 21.79 -1.68
C SER A 300 -8.02 20.40 -2.06
N VAL A 301 -6.98 19.94 -1.37
CA VAL A 301 -6.46 18.57 -1.51
C VAL A 301 -7.32 17.53 -0.79
N ALA A 302 -8.15 17.96 0.16
CA ALA A 302 -9.02 17.12 0.95
C ALA A 302 -10.36 16.89 0.21
N SER A 303 -10.80 15.63 0.20
CA SER A 303 -12.14 15.31 -0.32
C SER A 303 -13.20 15.97 0.56
N TRP A 304 -14.33 16.34 -0.03
CA TRP A 304 -15.39 17.10 0.64
C TRP A 304 -15.83 16.55 2.01
N GLN A 305 -15.76 15.24 2.24
CA GLN A 305 -16.15 14.62 3.52
C GLN A 305 -15.19 14.88 4.69
N VAL A 306 -13.93 15.24 4.44
CA VAL A 306 -12.94 15.55 5.49
C VAL A 306 -12.38 16.98 5.38
N ARG A 307 -12.83 17.73 4.37
CA ARG A 307 -12.27 19.05 4.02
C ARG A 307 -12.34 20.03 5.17
N ALA A 308 -13.51 20.17 5.82
CA ALA A 308 -13.65 21.12 6.91
C ALA A 308 -12.69 20.81 8.08
N HIS A 309 -12.44 19.53 8.36
CA HIS A 309 -11.47 19.13 9.38
C HIS A 309 -10.03 19.43 8.94
N TRP A 310 -9.65 19.09 7.69
CA TRP A 310 -8.36 19.46 7.14
C TRP A 310 -8.10 20.96 7.23
N ASP A 311 -9.07 21.78 6.83
CA ASP A 311 -8.96 23.24 6.83
C ASP A 311 -8.79 23.82 8.24
N CYS A 312 -9.35 23.19 9.27
CA CYS A 312 -9.14 23.60 10.66
C CYS A 312 -7.69 23.41 11.14
N TYR A 313 -6.98 22.39 10.66
CA TYR A 313 -5.71 21.96 11.28
C TYR A 313 -4.48 22.04 10.37
N LYS A 314 -4.65 22.19 9.05
CA LYS A 314 -3.55 22.16 8.08
C LYS A 314 -2.46 23.22 8.30
N THR A 315 -2.80 24.34 8.93
CA THR A 315 -1.85 25.42 9.29
C THR A 315 -1.40 25.38 10.75
N ILE A 316 -1.97 24.47 11.56
CA ILE A 316 -1.66 24.33 12.99
C ILE A 316 -0.55 23.31 13.20
N VAL A 317 -0.60 22.19 12.45
CA VAL A 317 0.40 21.12 12.58
C VAL A 317 1.79 21.62 12.19
N SER A 318 2.79 21.38 13.04
CA SER A 318 4.16 21.87 12.85
C SER A 318 5.23 20.78 12.79
N ASP A 319 4.89 19.54 13.16
CA ASP A 319 5.82 18.41 13.18
C ASP A 319 5.16 17.07 12.79
N ASP A 320 5.98 16.01 12.72
CA ASP A 320 5.54 14.65 12.34
C ASP A 320 4.62 13.99 13.38
N ASN A 321 4.74 14.32 14.66
CA ASN A 321 3.89 13.79 15.72
C ASN A 321 2.48 14.38 15.64
N GLN A 322 2.39 15.71 15.47
CA GLN A 322 1.14 16.41 15.26
C GLN A 322 0.50 16.03 13.92
N THR A 323 1.29 15.88 12.87
CA THR A 323 0.80 15.39 11.56
C THR A 323 0.23 13.98 11.68
N LYS A 324 0.86 13.11 12.48
CA LYS A 324 0.34 11.77 12.79
C LYS A 324 -0.96 11.83 13.59
N ALA A 325 -1.09 12.76 14.54
CA ALA A 325 -2.33 12.99 15.27
C ALA A 325 -3.47 13.38 14.31
N LEU A 326 -3.22 14.36 13.45
CA LEU A 326 -4.15 14.80 12.40
C LEU A 326 -4.51 13.66 11.44
N SER A 327 -3.53 12.88 10.98
CA SER A 327 -3.77 11.71 10.12
C SER A 327 -4.73 10.71 10.77
N ASN A 328 -4.55 10.40 12.05
CA ASN A 328 -5.44 9.47 12.73
C ASN A 328 -6.83 10.05 12.95
N SER A 329 -6.92 11.36 13.22
CA SER A 329 -8.20 12.07 13.29
C SER A 329 -8.97 12.02 11.98
N LEU A 330 -8.32 12.35 10.86
CA LEU A 330 -8.90 12.26 9.51
C LEU A 330 -9.39 10.86 9.17
N ARG A 331 -8.70 9.82 9.65
CA ARG A 331 -9.12 8.42 9.46
C ARG A 331 -10.42 8.08 10.19
N SER A 332 -10.65 8.64 11.38
CA SER A 332 -11.93 8.46 12.09
C SER A 332 -13.10 9.06 11.28
N LEU A 333 -12.90 10.23 10.69
CA LEU A 333 -13.89 10.86 9.81
C LEU A 333 -14.09 10.09 8.50
N GLN A 334 -13.02 9.52 7.94
CA GLN A 334 -13.11 8.66 6.76
C GLN A 334 -13.86 7.35 7.05
N ASP A 335 -13.74 6.76 8.25
CA ASP A 335 -14.56 5.61 8.68
C ASP A 335 -16.04 6.00 8.79
N MET A 336 -16.34 7.14 9.43
CA MET A 336 -17.70 7.69 9.49
C MET A 336 -18.30 7.89 8.10
N TYR A 337 -17.55 8.46 7.17
CA TYR A 337 -17.98 8.65 5.79
C TYR A 337 -18.39 7.34 5.14
N LEU A 338 -17.51 6.33 5.13
CA LEU A 338 -17.79 5.04 4.51
C LEU A 338 -19.00 4.35 5.14
N ARG A 339 -19.16 4.42 6.46
CA ARG A 339 -20.34 3.87 7.15
C ARG A 339 -21.61 4.63 6.81
N THR A 340 -21.53 5.95 6.70
CA THR A 340 -22.66 6.77 6.25
C THR A 340 -23.07 6.41 4.82
N LEU A 341 -22.11 6.22 3.90
CA LEU A 341 -22.42 5.75 2.54
C LEU A 341 -23.10 4.38 2.55
N TRP A 342 -22.69 3.48 3.45
CA TRP A 342 -23.33 2.18 3.62
C TRP A 342 -24.79 2.31 4.11
N GLU A 343 -25.07 3.20 5.06
CA GLU A 343 -26.44 3.51 5.49
C GLU A 343 -27.29 4.07 4.34
N VAL A 344 -26.74 5.00 3.55
CA VAL A 344 -27.40 5.52 2.33
C VAL A 344 -27.64 4.39 1.30
N ARG A 345 -26.70 3.46 1.14
CA ARG A 345 -26.88 2.30 0.24
C ARG A 345 -28.03 1.41 0.70
N LYS A 346 -28.24 1.23 2.00
CA LYS A 346 -29.35 0.42 2.53
C LYS A 346 -30.73 1.02 2.26
N THR A 347 -30.83 2.34 2.10
CA THR A 347 -32.09 2.99 1.72
C THR A 347 -32.41 2.87 0.22
N GLY A 348 -31.51 2.25 -0.56
CA GLY A 348 -31.72 2.02 -1.99
C GLY A 348 -31.16 3.10 -2.90
N GLN A 349 -30.47 4.10 -2.35
CA GLN A 349 -29.90 5.25 -3.07
C GLN A 349 -28.61 4.91 -3.84
N VAL A 350 -28.63 3.79 -4.57
CA VAL A 350 -27.48 3.23 -5.29
C VAL A 350 -27.00 4.20 -6.37
N ARG A 351 -27.90 4.71 -7.21
CA ARG A 351 -27.57 5.59 -8.33
C ARG A 351 -26.86 6.85 -7.85
N PHE A 352 -27.43 7.53 -6.84
CA PHE A 352 -26.83 8.70 -6.20
C PHE A 352 -25.39 8.44 -5.78
N LEU A 353 -25.14 7.33 -5.07
CA LEU A 353 -23.77 6.97 -4.64
C LEU A 353 -22.82 6.79 -5.84
N ILE A 354 -23.27 6.16 -6.93
CA ILE A 354 -22.43 6.00 -8.14
C ILE A 354 -22.02 7.36 -8.72
N THR A 355 -22.87 8.39 -8.62
CA THR A 355 -22.51 9.75 -9.09
C THR A 355 -21.29 10.33 -8.37
N LEU A 356 -20.98 9.87 -7.16
CA LEU A 356 -19.81 10.29 -6.38
C LEU A 356 -18.50 9.67 -6.91
N LEU A 357 -18.57 8.50 -7.56
CA LEU A 357 -17.41 7.74 -8.05
C LEU A 357 -16.86 8.25 -9.39
N LYS A 358 -17.64 9.03 -10.13
CA LYS A 358 -17.27 9.57 -11.45
C LYS A 358 -16.73 8.51 -12.42
N PRO A 359 -17.48 7.40 -12.68
CA PRO A 359 -17.03 6.34 -13.59
C PRO A 359 -16.75 6.82 -15.01
N GLU A 360 -17.30 7.98 -15.42
CA GLU A 360 -17.05 8.62 -16.70
C GLU A 360 -15.58 9.04 -16.94
N TYR A 361 -14.76 9.15 -15.89
CA TYR A 361 -13.31 9.39 -16.04
C TYR A 361 -12.60 8.22 -16.74
N ALA A 362 -13.16 7.00 -16.69
CA ALA A 362 -12.61 5.85 -17.42
C ALA A 362 -12.57 6.05 -18.94
N LEU A 363 -13.37 7.00 -19.44
CA LEU A 363 -13.56 7.30 -20.86
C LEU A 363 -12.71 8.49 -21.30
N GLU A 364 -11.86 9.00 -20.43
CA GLU A 364 -10.98 10.13 -20.69
C GLU A 364 -9.58 9.64 -21.06
N GLU A 365 -8.90 10.42 -21.88
CA GLU A 365 -7.49 10.28 -22.18
C GLU A 365 -6.83 11.63 -21.97
N PHE A 366 -5.63 11.58 -21.42
CA PHE A 366 -4.92 12.76 -20.94
C PHE A 366 -3.59 12.90 -21.67
N GLU A 367 -3.31 14.12 -22.12
CA GLU A 367 -2.06 14.50 -22.74
C GLU A 367 -1.44 15.63 -21.92
N PHE A 368 -0.24 15.39 -21.38
CA PHE A 368 0.48 16.33 -20.54
C PHE A 368 1.42 17.19 -21.39
N THR A 369 1.43 18.50 -21.18
CA THR A 369 2.39 19.42 -21.81
C THR A 369 3.48 19.82 -20.81
N ALA A 370 4.72 19.96 -21.31
CA ALA A 370 5.91 20.20 -20.49
C ALA A 370 6.03 19.23 -19.30
N LEU A 371 5.74 17.95 -19.56
CA LEU A 371 5.86 16.88 -18.57
C LEU A 371 7.33 16.61 -18.24
N ASP A 372 7.67 16.70 -16.97
CA ASP A 372 8.89 16.12 -16.41
C ASP A 372 8.56 14.75 -15.80
N PRO A 373 8.93 13.63 -16.47
CA PRO A 373 8.63 12.29 -15.98
C PRO A 373 9.46 11.88 -14.75
N GLY A 374 10.55 12.59 -14.45
CA GLY A 374 11.42 12.35 -13.30
C GLY A 374 10.94 13.05 -12.03
N ASN A 375 10.40 14.26 -12.18
CA ASN A 375 9.81 15.03 -11.08
C ASN A 375 8.29 14.87 -10.98
N LEU A 376 7.65 14.27 -11.99
CA LEU A 376 6.20 14.07 -12.09
C LEU A 376 5.42 15.40 -12.10
N THR A 377 6.02 16.44 -12.66
CA THR A 377 5.42 17.76 -12.82
C THR A 377 5.04 18.00 -14.29
N PHE A 378 4.08 18.89 -14.52
CA PHE A 378 3.62 19.24 -15.85
C PHE A 378 3.04 20.66 -15.82
N ALA A 379 3.02 21.35 -16.96
CA ALA A 379 2.46 22.70 -17.04
C ALA A 379 0.94 22.66 -17.20
N ASN A 380 0.44 21.84 -18.14
CA ASN A 380 -0.98 21.70 -18.41
C ASN A 380 -1.34 20.27 -18.79
N VAL A 381 -2.64 19.96 -18.72
CA VAL A 381 -3.20 18.70 -19.23
C VAL A 381 -4.36 18.96 -20.18
N LYS A 382 -4.30 18.36 -21.36
CA LYS A 382 -5.40 18.31 -22.31
C LYS A 382 -6.16 17.00 -22.10
N THR A 383 -7.49 17.09 -22.07
CA THR A 383 -8.37 15.94 -21.88
C THR A 383 -9.20 15.70 -23.14
N GLN A 384 -9.26 14.45 -23.59
CA GLN A 384 -10.11 14.05 -24.71
C GLN A 384 -10.95 12.82 -24.37
N LYS A 385 -12.14 12.69 -24.95
CA LYS A 385 -12.96 11.49 -24.81
C LYS A 385 -12.42 10.40 -25.73
N LYS A 386 -12.23 9.20 -25.18
CA LYS A 386 -11.89 8.00 -25.92
C LYS A 386 -12.70 6.83 -25.39
N ILE A 387 -13.71 6.49 -26.17
CA ILE A 387 -14.77 5.55 -25.83
C ILE A 387 -14.45 4.23 -26.52
N THR A 388 -14.06 3.22 -25.74
CA THR A 388 -13.79 1.86 -26.23
C THR A 388 -14.57 0.84 -25.39
N LYS A 389 -14.76 -0.38 -25.90
CA LYS A 389 -15.39 -1.47 -25.13
C LYS A 389 -14.65 -1.72 -23.81
N LEU A 390 -13.32 -1.70 -23.83
CA LEU A 390 -12.48 -1.88 -22.64
C LEU A 390 -12.72 -0.77 -21.59
N ARG A 391 -12.79 0.49 -22.01
CA ARG A 391 -13.00 1.62 -21.10
C ARG A 391 -14.42 1.69 -20.55
N LYS A 392 -15.43 1.27 -21.33
CA LYS A 392 -16.80 1.07 -20.83
C LYS A 392 -16.86 -0.03 -19.77
N SER A 393 -16.16 -1.15 -20.00
CA SER A 393 -16.03 -2.21 -19.00
C SER A 393 -15.31 -1.73 -17.74
N LEU A 394 -14.25 -0.92 -17.87
CA LEU A 394 -13.57 -0.31 -16.73
C LEU A 394 -14.50 0.58 -15.89
N ALA A 395 -15.30 1.44 -16.55
CA ALA A 395 -16.27 2.29 -15.87
C ALA A 395 -17.24 1.46 -14.99
N ALA A 396 -17.80 0.38 -15.53
CA ALA A 396 -18.68 -0.51 -14.79
C ALA A 396 -17.97 -1.29 -13.66
N ARG A 397 -16.75 -1.77 -13.93
CA ARG A 397 -15.94 -2.49 -12.95
C ARG A 397 -15.60 -1.65 -11.73
N ILE A 398 -15.26 -0.39 -11.93
CA ILE A 398 -14.95 0.55 -10.84
C ILE A 398 -16.11 0.68 -9.88
N VAL A 399 -17.32 0.83 -10.42
CA VAL A 399 -18.55 0.90 -9.61
C VAL A 399 -18.70 -0.38 -8.79
N ARG A 400 -18.59 -1.54 -9.42
CA ARG A 400 -18.67 -2.83 -8.72
C ARG A 400 -17.66 -2.94 -7.59
N ILE A 401 -16.37 -2.67 -7.87
CA ILE A 401 -15.28 -2.73 -6.88
C ILE A 401 -15.56 -1.80 -5.70
N ALA A 402 -16.00 -0.56 -5.96
CA ALA A 402 -16.30 0.40 -4.90
C ALA A 402 -17.38 -0.09 -3.94
N PHE A 403 -18.46 -0.70 -4.46
CA PHE A 403 -19.54 -1.25 -3.63
C PHE A 403 -19.16 -2.53 -2.90
N GLU A 404 -18.41 -3.42 -3.54
CA GLU A 404 -17.90 -4.63 -2.87
C GLU A 404 -16.95 -4.25 -1.73
N ALA A 405 -16.05 -3.30 -1.97
CA ALA A 405 -15.17 -2.76 -0.94
C ALA A 405 -15.94 -2.07 0.18
N LEU A 406 -17.01 -1.32 -0.14
CA LEU A 406 -17.86 -0.66 0.85
C LEU A 406 -18.57 -1.69 1.75
N ALA A 407 -19.13 -2.75 1.15
CA ALA A 407 -19.78 -3.83 1.88
C ALA A 407 -18.78 -4.59 2.76
N GLU A 408 -17.61 -4.94 2.24
CA GLU A 408 -16.54 -5.56 3.02
C GLU A 408 -16.09 -4.64 4.18
N TYR A 409 -15.96 -3.34 3.91
CA TYR A 409 -15.60 -2.35 4.92
C TYR A 409 -16.62 -2.33 6.05
N ALA A 410 -17.92 -2.20 5.72
CA ALA A 410 -19.01 -2.12 6.67
C ALA A 410 -19.26 -3.42 7.44
N SER A 411 -18.96 -4.58 6.85
CA SER A 411 -19.06 -5.89 7.52
C SER A 411 -18.12 -6.03 8.72
N LYS A 412 -17.04 -5.25 8.77
CA LYS A 412 -16.06 -5.28 9.85
C LYS A 412 -16.56 -4.41 11.02
N PRO A 413 -16.67 -4.99 12.24
CA PRO A 413 -17.19 -4.28 13.41
C PRO A 413 -16.26 -3.12 13.80
N ILE A 414 -16.84 -2.06 14.37
CA ILE A 414 -16.11 -0.81 14.67
C ILE A 414 -15.07 -1.03 15.75
N GLU A 415 -15.33 -1.94 16.69
CA GLU A 415 -14.46 -2.27 17.81
C GLU A 415 -13.14 -2.91 17.34
N ARG A 416 -13.11 -3.49 16.14
CA ARG A 416 -11.88 -4.01 15.51
C ARG A 416 -11.09 -2.93 14.76
N ARG A 417 -11.61 -1.72 14.67
CA ARG A 417 -10.94 -0.57 14.06
C ARG A 417 -10.28 0.24 15.17
N ASN A 418 -8.95 0.30 15.17
CA ASN A 418 -8.17 1.14 16.08
C ASN A 418 -8.31 2.63 15.68
N MET A 419 -9.53 3.17 15.71
CA MET A 419 -9.82 4.59 15.48
C MET A 419 -9.51 5.40 16.74
N VAL A 420 -9.19 6.68 16.57
CA VAL A 420 -8.92 7.57 17.70
C VAL A 420 -10.18 8.20 18.26
N ARG A 421 -11.27 8.19 17.49
CA ARG A 421 -12.62 8.62 17.85
C ARG A 421 -13.65 7.73 17.19
N SER A 422 -14.86 7.66 17.74
CA SER A 422 -15.98 6.91 17.19
C SER A 422 -16.98 7.86 16.52
N ASP A 423 -16.48 8.68 15.58
CA ASP A 423 -17.22 9.78 14.96
C ASP A 423 -18.57 9.32 14.36
N PHE A 424 -18.69 8.07 13.88
CA PHE A 424 -19.96 7.51 13.40
C PHE A 424 -20.98 7.28 14.53
N GLN A 425 -20.59 6.63 15.62
CA GLN A 425 -21.50 6.34 16.73
C GLN A 425 -21.84 7.59 17.53
N GLU A 426 -20.86 8.44 17.79
CA GLU A 426 -21.04 9.69 18.54
C GLU A 426 -22.02 10.64 17.83
N ASN A 427 -22.10 10.55 16.49
CA ASN A 427 -22.96 11.40 15.66
C ASN A 427 -24.11 10.63 14.99
N GLU A 428 -24.48 9.46 15.51
CA GLU A 428 -25.46 8.58 14.87
C GLU A 428 -26.80 9.27 14.59
N ARG A 429 -27.27 10.14 15.51
CA ARG A 429 -28.54 10.84 15.38
C ARG A 429 -28.58 11.75 14.14
N ILE A 430 -27.59 12.62 13.96
CA ILE A 430 -27.56 13.57 12.83
C ILE A 430 -27.32 12.82 11.51
N ILE A 431 -26.51 11.76 11.54
CA ILE A 431 -26.27 10.90 10.37
C ILE A 431 -27.55 10.19 9.94
N ARG A 432 -28.30 9.58 10.88
CA ARG A 432 -29.56 8.88 10.58
C ARG A 432 -30.61 9.83 10.00
N GLU A 433 -30.69 11.06 10.51
CA GLU A 433 -31.61 12.07 10.00
C GLU A 433 -31.26 12.46 8.56
N ALA A 434 -29.97 12.71 8.27
CA ALA A 434 -29.50 12.95 6.91
C ALA A 434 -29.79 11.78 5.96
N VAL A 435 -29.53 10.54 6.40
CA VAL A 435 -29.83 9.33 5.62
C VAL A 435 -31.33 9.23 5.32
N LYS A 436 -32.20 9.56 6.28
CA LYS A 436 -33.65 9.57 6.11
C LYS A 436 -34.10 10.63 5.10
N GLN A 437 -33.55 11.84 5.16
CA GLN A 437 -33.84 12.90 4.19
C GLN A 437 -33.40 12.48 2.78
N ILE A 438 -32.20 11.90 2.64
CA ILE A 438 -31.70 11.39 1.37
C ILE A 438 -32.57 10.22 0.86
N ALA A 439 -33.09 9.37 1.73
CA ALA A 439 -34.00 8.30 1.34
C ALA A 439 -35.29 8.82 0.69
N GLY A 440 -35.77 10.01 1.07
CA GLY A 440 -36.91 10.67 0.42
C GLY A 440 -36.61 11.22 -0.99
N ASN A 441 -35.34 11.34 -1.36
CA ASN A 441 -34.90 11.90 -2.64
C ASN A 441 -34.81 10.86 -3.76
N THR A 442 -35.81 9.97 -3.90
CA THR A 442 -35.78 8.94 -4.96
C THR A 442 -36.10 9.52 -6.35
N CYS A 443 -35.46 8.95 -7.36
CA CYS A 443 -35.65 9.19 -8.78
C CYS A 443 -36.16 7.92 -9.49
N HIS A 444 -36.75 8.09 -10.68
CA HIS A 444 -37.35 6.97 -11.42
C HIS A 444 -36.30 5.93 -11.85
N GLU A 445 -35.07 6.37 -12.13
CA GLU A 445 -33.95 5.53 -12.53
C GLU A 445 -33.41 4.65 -11.39
N ASP A 446 -33.66 5.01 -10.13
CA ASP A 446 -33.04 4.33 -8.98
C ASP A 446 -33.41 2.85 -8.89
N GLN A 447 -34.59 2.47 -9.36
CA GLN A 447 -35.02 1.06 -9.36
C GLN A 447 -34.14 0.21 -10.29
N ALA A 448 -33.79 0.72 -11.47
CA ALA A 448 -32.93 0.01 -12.41
C ALA A 448 -31.51 -0.18 -11.84
N TRP A 449 -30.96 0.88 -11.24
CA TRP A 449 -29.64 0.83 -10.58
C TRP A 449 -29.61 -0.10 -9.37
N ARG A 450 -30.68 -0.13 -8.55
CA ARG A 450 -30.84 -1.12 -7.48
C ARG A 450 -30.83 -2.54 -8.02
N ASN A 451 -31.56 -2.79 -9.10
CA ASN A 451 -31.62 -4.11 -9.74
C ASN A 451 -30.26 -4.53 -10.30
N ALA A 452 -29.51 -3.61 -10.91
CA ALA A 452 -28.16 -3.87 -11.44
C ALA A 452 -27.14 -4.24 -10.36
N MET A 453 -27.37 -3.83 -9.10
CA MET A 453 -26.45 -4.00 -7.97
C MET A 453 -26.97 -4.94 -6.88
N ARG A 454 -27.90 -5.84 -7.23
CA ARG A 454 -28.40 -6.87 -6.30
C ARG A 454 -27.27 -7.80 -5.87
N GLU A 455 -27.31 -8.22 -4.61
CA GLU A 455 -26.28 -9.09 -4.02
C GLU A 455 -26.26 -10.48 -4.66
N SER A 456 -27.40 -10.97 -5.12
CA SER A 456 -27.55 -12.28 -5.78
C SER A 456 -26.89 -12.37 -7.16
N LEU A 457 -26.42 -11.25 -7.74
CA LEU A 457 -25.79 -11.22 -9.06
C LEU A 457 -24.30 -11.53 -8.97
N THR A 458 -23.78 -12.23 -9.98
CA THR A 458 -22.32 -12.42 -10.15
C THR A 458 -21.64 -11.09 -10.48
N PRO A 459 -20.32 -10.98 -10.27
CA PRO A 459 -19.55 -9.79 -10.68
C PRO A 459 -19.75 -9.41 -12.14
N GLU A 460 -19.74 -10.38 -13.06
CA GLU A 460 -19.91 -10.18 -14.49
C GLU A 460 -21.31 -9.67 -14.83
N GLN A 461 -22.34 -10.20 -14.16
CA GLN A 461 -23.71 -9.74 -14.31
C GLN A 461 -23.87 -8.29 -13.83
N LYS A 462 -23.28 -7.93 -12.69
CA LYS A 462 -23.28 -6.55 -12.18
C LYS A 462 -22.61 -5.61 -13.18
N GLU A 463 -21.41 -5.95 -13.65
CA GLU A 463 -20.68 -5.12 -14.64
C GLU A 463 -21.48 -4.93 -15.93
N LYS A 464 -22.07 -6.01 -16.46
CA LYS A 464 -22.94 -5.95 -17.66
C LYS A 464 -24.14 -5.04 -17.43
N ASN A 465 -24.83 -5.20 -16.30
CA ASN A 465 -26.03 -4.42 -15.99
C ASN A 465 -25.71 -2.93 -15.77
N ILE A 466 -24.63 -2.62 -15.03
CA ILE A 466 -24.15 -1.24 -14.87
C ILE A 466 -23.82 -0.62 -16.23
N ALA A 467 -23.10 -1.33 -17.09
CA ALA A 467 -22.71 -0.81 -18.40
C ALA A 467 -23.91 -0.45 -19.28
N LEU A 468 -25.04 -1.17 -19.15
CA LEU A 468 -26.28 -0.87 -19.86
C LEU A 468 -27.00 0.38 -19.34
N LEU A 469 -26.83 0.73 -18.06
CA LEU A 469 -27.50 1.87 -17.43
C LEU A 469 -26.75 3.20 -17.58
N LEU A 470 -25.50 3.17 -18.05
CA LEU A 470 -24.71 4.38 -18.31
C LEU A 470 -25.23 5.11 -19.56
N VAL A 471 -26.16 6.05 -19.37
CA VAL A 471 -26.72 6.90 -20.44
C VAL A 471 -25.65 7.88 -20.94
N SER A 472 -25.39 7.88 -22.26
CA SER A 472 -24.30 8.67 -22.86
C SER A 472 -22.96 8.49 -22.14
N HIS A 473 -22.77 7.29 -21.57
CA HIS A 473 -21.60 6.88 -20.80
C HIS A 473 -21.36 7.63 -19.48
N LYS A 474 -22.42 8.20 -18.90
CA LYS A 474 -22.44 8.79 -17.56
C LYS A 474 -23.56 8.17 -16.73
N VAL A 475 -23.47 8.34 -15.42
CA VAL A 475 -24.62 8.10 -14.54
C VAL A 475 -25.58 9.28 -14.73
N PRO A 476 -26.88 9.05 -15.00
CA PRO A 476 -27.86 10.13 -15.01
C PRO A 476 -27.83 10.87 -13.67
N GLN A 477 -27.69 12.20 -13.71
CA GLN A 477 -27.70 13.06 -12.54
C GLN A 477 -28.96 13.92 -12.53
N ASN A 478 -29.55 14.09 -11.36
CA ASN A 478 -30.76 14.85 -11.11
C ASN A 478 -30.51 15.89 -10.02
N GLU A 479 -31.34 16.93 -9.93
CA GLU A 479 -31.23 17.97 -8.88
C GLU A 479 -31.23 17.36 -7.47
N LYS A 480 -32.00 16.28 -7.28
CA LYS A 480 -32.05 15.50 -6.04
C LYS A 480 -30.69 14.94 -5.61
N ASP A 481 -29.77 14.65 -6.54
CA ASP A 481 -28.41 14.21 -6.21
C ASP A 481 -27.56 15.35 -5.63
N ILE A 482 -27.76 16.57 -6.16
CA ILE A 482 -27.10 17.78 -5.66
C ILE A 482 -27.56 18.02 -4.22
N THR A 483 -28.87 17.96 -3.98
CA THR A 483 -29.45 18.08 -2.64
C THR A 483 -28.92 16.99 -1.70
N ALA A 484 -28.90 15.73 -2.12
CA ALA A 484 -28.38 14.63 -1.30
C ALA A 484 -26.90 14.81 -0.95
N LYS A 485 -26.07 15.27 -1.89
CA LYS A 485 -24.66 15.60 -1.61
C LYS A 485 -24.54 16.76 -0.63
N GLN A 486 -25.34 17.82 -0.77
CA GLN A 486 -25.33 18.97 0.14
C GLN A 486 -25.73 18.59 1.56
N ILE A 487 -26.72 17.69 1.73
CA ILE A 487 -27.10 17.16 3.04
C ILE A 487 -25.91 16.44 3.69
N LEU A 488 -25.28 15.50 2.98
CA LEU A 488 -24.10 14.79 3.51
C LEU A 488 -22.96 15.76 3.84
N GLN A 489 -22.68 16.72 2.95
CA GLN A 489 -21.61 17.67 3.14
C GLN A 489 -21.85 18.54 4.39
N THR A 490 -23.08 18.99 4.62
CA THR A 490 -23.44 19.78 5.81
C THR A 490 -23.17 18.99 7.10
N VAL A 491 -23.55 17.71 7.13
CA VAL A 491 -23.29 16.83 8.27
C VAL A 491 -21.80 16.64 8.48
N PHE A 492 -21.05 16.29 7.43
CA PHE A 492 -19.62 16.04 7.54
C PHE A 492 -18.82 17.29 7.89
N ASP A 493 -19.21 18.46 7.38
CA ASP A 493 -18.58 19.73 7.74
C ASP A 493 -18.84 20.07 9.22
N THR A 494 -20.06 19.84 9.71
CA THR A 494 -20.42 20.09 11.11
C THR A 494 -19.62 19.19 12.06
N ILE A 495 -19.55 17.89 11.76
CA ILE A 495 -18.78 16.93 12.56
C ILE A 495 -17.28 17.21 12.42
N GLY A 496 -16.79 17.45 11.21
CA GLY A 496 -15.37 17.72 10.95
C GLY A 496 -14.82 18.94 11.68
N LYS A 497 -15.62 20.02 11.77
CA LYS A 497 -15.27 21.25 12.53
C LYS A 497 -15.26 21.04 14.04
N SER A 498 -16.15 20.19 14.55
CA SER A 498 -16.26 19.91 15.99
C SER A 498 -15.32 18.80 16.46
N ALA A 499 -14.78 18.00 15.53
CA ALA A 499 -13.85 16.93 15.86
C ALA A 499 -12.50 17.49 16.32
N ALA A 500 -12.23 17.41 17.62
CA ALA A 500 -10.97 17.84 18.21
C ALA A 500 -9.83 16.87 17.86
N VAL A 501 -8.64 17.42 17.59
CA VAL A 501 -7.40 16.64 17.47
C VAL A 501 -6.67 16.66 18.81
N ASP A 502 -6.45 15.49 19.40
CA ASP A 502 -5.60 15.32 20.57
C ASP A 502 -4.13 15.23 20.15
N PHE A 503 -3.43 16.37 20.21
CA PHE A 503 -2.00 16.45 19.89
C PHE A 503 -1.12 15.86 21.00
N SER A 504 -1.57 15.88 22.26
CA SER A 504 -0.80 15.41 23.42
C SER A 504 -0.50 13.91 23.37
N ARG A 505 -1.36 13.14 22.69
CA ARG A 505 -1.23 11.68 22.53
C ARG A 505 0.07 11.20 21.89
N TYR A 506 0.80 12.08 21.20
CA TYR A 506 2.03 11.75 20.48
C TYR A 506 3.22 12.63 20.84
N GLU A 507 3.08 13.49 21.84
CA GLU A 507 4.22 14.22 22.40
C GLU A 507 5.17 13.23 23.07
N LEU A 508 6.47 13.41 22.83
CA LEU A 508 7.49 12.66 23.56
C LEU A 508 7.51 13.20 24.99
N ILE A 509 7.30 12.34 25.97
CA ILE A 509 7.50 12.70 27.38
C ILE A 509 9.01 12.93 27.54
N PRO A 510 9.46 14.12 27.98
CA PRO A 510 10.88 14.47 28.08
C PRO A 510 11.70 13.53 28.97
N ASP A 511 11.07 12.78 29.87
CA ASP A 511 11.73 11.90 30.84
C ASP A 511 12.12 10.51 30.27
N GLU A 512 11.99 10.27 28.95
CA GLU A 512 12.40 9.01 28.29
C GLU A 512 13.53 9.19 27.23
N ILE A 513 14.37 10.22 27.37
CA ILE A 513 15.66 10.37 26.67
C ILE A 513 16.80 10.16 27.67
#